data_AF-A0A841VS42-F1
#
_entry.id   AF-A0A841VS42-F1
#
_cell.length_a   1.000
_cell.length_b   1.000
_cell.length_c   1.000
_cell.angle_alpha   90.00
_cell.angle_beta   90.00
_cell.angle_gamma   90.00
#
_symmetry.space_group_name_H-M   'P 1'
#
loop_
_entity.id
_entity.type
_entity.pdbx_description
1 polymer ?
#
loop_
_entity_poly.entity_id
_entity_poly.type
_entity_poly.pdbx_seq_one_letter_code
_entity_poly.pdbx_strand_id
1 'polypeptide(L)'
;MSQFKSLLISLSLSPLLLGLGNFPSQAQTPNSLSEETITRVVTIKKTNGENLSFKIVGPRDKANNAAVVLATVLGVGVDANAAKTVISIVLAGADPVLTTDLILNLNGLVTERTGVNVTKLNQAINTYNTIVDKADTNSLKALKNTPEFTAIGGLLRNLREPLG
;
A
#
# COMPACT_ATOMS: atom_id res chain seq x y z
N MET A 1 31.59 6.81 17.91
CA MET A 1 31.16 8.22 17.75
C MET A 1 30.22 8.30 16.55
N SER A 2 28.94 8.56 16.82
CA SER A 2 27.85 8.54 15.86
C SER A 2 27.73 9.90 15.18
N GLN A 3 27.67 9.93 13.84
CA GLN A 3 27.31 11.15 13.09
C GLN A 3 25.92 10.96 12.47
N PHE A 4 24.92 11.48 13.16
CA PHE A 4 23.60 11.76 12.63
C PHE A 4 23.70 12.91 11.62
N LYS A 5 23.52 12.63 10.32
CA LYS A 5 23.27 13.66 9.32
C LYS A 5 21.76 13.85 9.19
N SER A 6 21.29 14.98 9.71
CA SER A 6 19.92 15.47 9.65
C SER A 6 19.49 15.71 8.19
N LEU A 7 18.35 15.16 7.80
CA LEU A 7 17.69 15.42 6.52
C LEU A 7 16.72 16.59 6.71
N LEU A 8 17.06 17.76 6.16
CA LEU A 8 16.18 18.94 6.14
C LEU A 8 15.07 18.71 5.12
N ILE A 9 13.83 18.56 5.59
CA ILE A 9 12.63 18.60 4.74
C ILE A 9 12.16 20.06 4.70
N SER A 10 12.36 20.72 3.57
CA SER A 10 11.78 22.04 3.31
C SER A 10 10.30 21.90 2.96
N LEU A 11 9.44 21.91 3.98
CA LEU A 11 8.00 22.16 3.83
C LEU A 11 7.80 23.66 3.64
N SER A 12 7.60 24.11 2.40
CA SER A 12 7.12 25.47 2.15
C SER A 12 5.62 25.52 2.48
N LEU A 13 5.29 26.04 3.66
CA LEU A 13 3.94 26.50 3.98
C LEU A 13 3.68 27.78 3.18
N SER A 14 2.79 27.72 2.20
CA SER A 14 2.16 28.93 1.67
C SER A 14 0.97 29.31 2.55
N PRO A 15 0.83 30.58 2.98
CA PRO A 15 -0.21 31.00 3.91
C PRO A 15 -1.58 31.13 3.24
N LEU A 16 -2.62 30.78 4.02
CA LEU A 16 -4.02 31.13 3.83
C LEU A 16 -4.19 32.59 3.40
N LEU A 17 -4.92 32.82 2.30
CA LEU A 17 -5.51 34.11 1.96
C LEU A 17 -7.02 33.92 1.79
N LEU A 18 -7.75 34.33 2.82
CA LEU A 18 -9.20 34.56 2.81
C LEU A 18 -9.50 35.73 1.86
N GLY A 19 -10.10 35.44 0.73
CA GLY A 19 -10.65 36.44 -0.19
C GLY A 19 -12.11 36.10 -0.53
N LEU A 20 -13.05 36.83 0.09
CA LEU A 20 -14.45 36.85 -0.31
C LEU A 20 -14.56 37.51 -1.69
N GLY A 21 -14.87 36.73 -2.73
CA GLY A 21 -15.08 37.23 -4.08
C GLY A 21 -15.73 36.18 -4.97
N ASN A 22 -17.02 36.39 -5.27
CA ASN A 22 -17.82 35.87 -6.38
C ASN A 22 -17.13 34.83 -7.31
N PHE A 23 -17.44 33.55 -7.14
CA PHE A 23 -17.11 32.53 -8.15
C PHE A 23 -18.28 32.42 -9.16
N PRO A 24 -18.07 32.64 -10.47
CA PRO A 24 -19.02 32.15 -11.45
C PRO A 24 -19.01 30.62 -11.43
N SER A 25 -20.19 30.01 -11.28
CA SER A 25 -20.41 28.58 -11.45
C SER A 25 -20.01 28.13 -12.85
N GLN A 26 -18.73 27.81 -13.04
CA GLN A 26 -18.33 26.89 -14.09
C GLN A 26 -18.63 25.48 -13.57
N ALA A 27 -19.71 24.89 -14.11
CA ALA A 27 -19.90 23.46 -14.05
C ALA A 27 -18.63 22.80 -14.59
N GLN A 28 -17.83 22.24 -13.69
CA GLN A 28 -16.71 21.39 -14.06
C GLN A 28 -17.32 20.15 -14.71
N THR A 29 -17.35 20.14 -16.04
CA THR A 29 -17.39 18.91 -16.81
C THR A 29 -16.32 17.98 -16.24
N PRO A 30 -16.64 16.71 -15.91
CA PRO A 30 -15.63 15.80 -15.41
C PRO A 30 -14.62 15.61 -16.54
N ASN A 31 -13.47 16.29 -16.41
CA ASN A 31 -12.31 15.97 -17.22
C ASN A 31 -11.97 14.52 -16.89
N SER A 32 -12.32 13.63 -17.82
CA SER A 32 -11.82 12.27 -17.87
C SER A 32 -10.31 12.36 -17.75
N LEU A 33 -9.80 12.10 -16.54
CA LEU A 33 -8.39 11.81 -16.33
C LEU A 33 -8.11 10.62 -17.23
N SER A 34 -7.44 10.86 -18.37
CA SER A 34 -6.90 9.74 -19.12
C SER A 34 -6.05 8.94 -18.13
N GLU A 35 -6.29 7.63 -18.08
CA GLU A 35 -5.54 6.71 -17.23
C GLU A 35 -4.10 6.58 -17.78
N GLU A 36 -3.34 7.66 -17.72
CA GLU A 36 -1.99 7.71 -18.23
C GLU A 36 -1.18 6.64 -17.50
N THR A 37 -0.74 5.65 -18.26
CA THR A 37 0.09 4.58 -17.74
C THR A 37 1.51 5.10 -17.62
N ILE A 38 2.06 5.05 -16.41
CA ILE A 38 3.43 5.49 -16.12
C ILE A 38 4.30 4.30 -15.71
N THR A 39 5.62 4.51 -15.74
CA THR A 39 6.58 3.64 -15.08
C THR A 39 7.18 4.36 -13.87
N ARG A 40 7.12 3.73 -12.71
CA ARG A 40 7.85 4.12 -11.49
C ARG A 40 8.90 3.07 -11.17
N VAL A 41 10.03 3.52 -10.63
CA VAL A 41 11.07 2.64 -10.10
C VAL A 41 11.31 3.03 -8.65
N VAL A 42 11.12 2.08 -7.75
CA VAL A 42 11.48 2.22 -6.34
C VAL A 42 12.79 1.50 -6.13
N THR A 43 13.82 2.22 -5.71
CA THR A 43 15.15 1.65 -5.42
C THR A 43 15.46 1.79 -3.94
N ILE A 44 15.88 0.69 -3.32
CA ILE A 44 16.31 0.65 -1.92
C ILE A 44 17.71 0.09 -1.86
N LYS A 45 18.58 0.79 -1.12
CA LYS A 45 19.93 0.35 -0.85
C LYS A 45 19.94 -0.48 0.43
N LYS A 46 20.26 -1.76 0.32
CA LYS A 46 20.46 -2.65 1.46
C LYS A 46 21.69 -2.24 2.27
N THR A 47 21.78 -2.71 3.51
CA THR A 47 22.93 -2.48 4.40
C THR A 47 24.24 -3.07 3.86
N ASN A 48 24.17 -4.16 3.07
CA ASN A 48 25.31 -4.75 2.38
C ASN A 48 25.74 -3.95 1.12
N GLY A 49 25.10 -2.83 0.81
CA GLY A 49 25.40 -1.97 -0.33
C GLY A 49 24.71 -2.36 -1.65
N GLU A 50 23.99 -3.50 -1.69
CA GLU A 50 23.22 -3.95 -2.85
C GLU A 50 21.99 -3.06 -3.08
N ASN A 51 21.67 -2.78 -4.35
CA ASN A 51 20.45 -2.07 -4.72
C ASN A 51 19.36 -3.06 -5.12
N LEU A 52 18.23 -3.03 -4.41
CA LEU A 52 17.00 -3.65 -4.86
C LEU A 52 16.19 -2.61 -5.64
N SER A 53 15.74 -2.95 -6.84
CA SER A 53 14.91 -2.05 -7.66
C SER A 53 13.64 -2.75 -8.09
N PHE A 54 12.52 -2.06 -7.93
CA PHE A 54 11.18 -2.55 -8.26
C PHE A 54 10.57 -1.66 -9.32
N LYS A 55 10.28 -2.24 -10.48
CA LYS A 55 9.57 -1.56 -11.56
C LYS A 55 8.06 -1.71 -11.34
N ILE A 56 7.35 -0.58 -11.34
CA ILE A 56 5.89 -0.49 -11.20
C ILE A 56 5.35 0.15 -12.46
N VAL A 57 4.45 -0.53 -13.15
CA VAL A 57 3.81 -0.04 -14.38
C VAL A 57 2.31 -0.11 -14.19
N GLY A 58 1.61 1.00 -14.43
CA GLY A 58 0.16 1.07 -14.31
C GLY A 58 -0.36 2.51 -14.39
N PRO A 59 -1.68 2.70 -14.20
CA PRO A 59 -2.29 4.02 -14.16
C PRO A 59 -1.60 4.92 -13.14
N ARG A 60 -1.35 6.19 -13.49
CA ARG A 60 -0.56 7.16 -12.70
C ARG A 60 -0.84 7.09 -11.20
N ASP A 61 -2.10 7.21 -10.80
CA ASP A 61 -2.47 7.27 -9.38
C ASP A 61 -2.18 5.95 -8.67
N LYS A 62 -2.53 4.82 -9.30
CA LYS A 62 -2.28 3.49 -8.74
C LYS A 62 -0.79 3.17 -8.66
N ALA A 63 -0.01 3.55 -9.68
CA ALA A 63 1.44 3.35 -9.70
C ALA A 63 2.16 4.22 -8.65
N ASN A 64 1.71 5.46 -8.44
CA ASN A 64 2.20 6.32 -7.37
C ASN A 64 1.87 5.75 -5.98
N ASN A 65 0.62 5.34 -5.77
CA ASN A 65 0.18 4.73 -4.52
C ASN A 65 0.95 3.43 -4.21
N ALA A 66 1.12 2.56 -5.21
CA ALA A 66 1.90 1.33 -5.07
C ALA A 66 3.36 1.61 -4.69
N ALA A 67 3.98 2.65 -5.27
CA ALA A 67 5.34 3.05 -4.94
C ALA A 67 5.46 3.53 -3.48
N VAL A 68 4.51 4.33 -3.00
CA VAL A 68 4.46 4.80 -1.60
C VAL A 68 4.27 3.64 -0.63
N VAL A 69 3.34 2.73 -0.92
CA VAL A 69 3.09 1.54 -0.08
C VAL A 69 4.33 0.66 -0.04
N LEU A 70 4.94 0.38 -1.20
CA LEU A 70 6.16 -0.42 -1.30
C LEU A 70 7.33 0.18 -0.51
N ALA A 71 7.56 1.48 -0.64
CA ALA A 71 8.61 2.17 0.12
C ALA A 71 8.36 2.11 1.63
N THR A 72 7.11 2.25 2.05
CA THR A 72 6.71 2.18 3.47
C THR A 72 6.97 0.80 4.06
N VAL A 73 6.48 -0.27 3.42
CA VAL A 73 6.65 -1.64 3.95
C VAL A 73 8.11 -2.06 3.98
N LEU A 74 8.90 -1.68 2.96
CA LEU A 74 10.32 -1.95 2.95
C LEU A 74 11.07 -1.12 4.01
N GLY A 75 10.65 0.14 4.23
CA GLY A 75 11.25 1.04 5.23
C GLY A 75 11.11 0.54 6.67
N VAL A 76 10.09 -0.26 6.96
CA VAL A 76 9.89 -0.90 8.28
C VAL A 76 10.46 -2.32 8.36
N GLY A 77 11.15 -2.79 7.32
CA GLY A 77 11.89 -4.05 7.32
C GLY A 77 11.10 -5.28 6.87
N VAL A 78 9.97 -5.12 6.18
CA VAL A 78 9.30 -6.28 5.53
C VAL A 78 10.23 -6.87 4.46
N ASP A 79 10.28 -8.20 4.38
CA ASP A 79 11.05 -8.92 3.35
C ASP A 79 10.69 -8.43 1.93
N ALA A 80 11.69 -8.33 1.06
CA ALA A 80 11.53 -7.81 -0.29
C ALA A 80 10.54 -8.60 -1.15
N ASN A 81 10.48 -9.93 -0.99
CA ASN A 81 9.54 -10.76 -1.73
C ASN A 81 8.11 -10.57 -1.22
N ALA A 82 7.94 -10.48 0.09
CA ALA A 82 6.65 -10.16 0.70
C ALA A 82 6.18 -8.75 0.33
N ALA A 83 7.06 -7.77 0.39
CA ALA A 83 6.79 -6.37 0.04
C ALA A 83 6.37 -6.22 -1.43
N LYS A 84 6.90 -7.02 -2.36
CA LYS A 84 6.54 -6.96 -3.78
C LYS A 84 5.04 -7.22 -4.02
N THR A 85 4.39 -7.99 -3.15
CA THR A 85 2.95 -8.31 -3.28
C THR A 85 2.05 -7.07 -3.25
N VAL A 86 2.48 -5.99 -2.60
CA VAL A 86 1.68 -4.75 -2.51
C VAL A 86 1.46 -4.09 -3.87
N ILE A 87 2.39 -4.32 -4.82
CA ILE A 87 2.32 -3.70 -6.14
C ILE A 87 1.08 -4.18 -6.87
N SER A 88 0.86 -5.50 -6.96
CA SER A 88 -0.30 -6.05 -7.66
C SER A 88 -1.61 -5.72 -6.95
N ILE A 89 -1.61 -5.75 -5.62
CA ILE A 89 -2.80 -5.43 -4.79
C ILE A 89 -3.26 -3.98 -4.99
N VAL A 90 -2.33 -3.01 -4.93
CA VAL A 90 -2.68 -1.59 -5.13
C VAL A 90 -3.02 -1.30 -6.59
N LEU A 91 -2.33 -1.91 -7.56
CA LEU A 91 -2.68 -1.77 -8.98
C LEU A 91 -4.07 -2.35 -9.30
N ALA A 92 -4.49 -3.40 -8.59
CA ALA A 92 -5.84 -3.94 -8.68
C ALA A 92 -6.91 -2.99 -8.07
N GLY A 93 -6.50 -1.94 -7.35
CA GLY A 93 -7.41 -0.92 -6.81
C GLY A 93 -7.70 -1.05 -5.32
N ALA A 94 -6.92 -1.83 -4.57
CA ALA A 94 -7.01 -1.80 -3.12
C ALA A 94 -6.60 -0.42 -2.57
N ASP A 95 -7.24 -0.04 -1.46
CA ASP A 95 -6.84 1.15 -0.71
C ASP A 95 -5.38 1.02 -0.23
N PRO A 96 -4.53 2.04 -0.47
CA PRO A 96 -3.12 1.94 -0.15
C PRO A 96 -2.83 1.85 1.36
N VAL A 97 -3.61 2.53 2.20
CA VAL A 97 -3.44 2.52 3.66
C VAL A 97 -3.79 1.13 4.20
N LEU A 98 -4.94 0.59 3.79
CA LEU A 98 -5.34 -0.76 4.19
C LEU A 98 -4.38 -1.81 3.66
N THR A 99 -3.80 -1.62 2.48
CA THR A 99 -2.78 -2.53 1.93
C THR A 99 -1.51 -2.49 2.78
N THR A 100 -1.05 -1.31 3.20
CA THR A 100 0.06 -1.20 4.15
C THR A 100 -0.26 -1.96 5.44
N ASP A 101 -1.39 -1.66 6.08
CA ASP A 101 -1.77 -2.26 7.37
C ASP A 101 -1.87 -3.78 7.29
N LEU A 102 -2.46 -4.31 6.21
CA LEU A 102 -2.58 -5.75 6.00
C LEU A 102 -1.20 -6.42 6.01
N ILE A 103 -0.25 -5.86 5.27
CA ILE A 103 1.09 -6.45 5.12
C ILE A 103 1.88 -6.34 6.42
N LEU A 104 1.75 -5.24 7.16
CA LEU A 104 2.38 -5.10 8.48
C LEU A 104 1.81 -6.09 9.50
N ASN A 105 0.51 -6.38 9.44
CA ASN A 105 -0.10 -7.38 10.31
C ASN A 105 0.33 -8.81 9.93
N LEU A 106 0.44 -9.10 8.63
CA LEU A 106 0.97 -10.38 8.13
C LEU A 106 2.45 -10.58 8.49
N ASN A 107 3.26 -9.53 8.44
CA ASN A 107 4.68 -9.61 8.80
C ASN A 107 4.89 -9.95 10.29
N GLY A 108 3.96 -9.55 11.16
CA GLY A 108 3.97 -9.87 12.60
C GLY A 108 3.14 -11.11 12.98
N LEU A 109 2.69 -11.90 11.99
CA LEU A 109 1.71 -12.97 12.22
C LEU A 109 2.32 -14.19 12.93
N VAL A 110 3.57 -14.51 12.64
CA VAL A 110 4.30 -15.62 13.27
C VAL A 110 5.30 -15.04 14.25
N THR A 111 5.28 -15.54 15.49
CA THR A 111 6.25 -15.16 16.53
C THR A 111 7.44 -16.13 16.53
N GLU A 112 8.59 -15.69 17.06
CA GLU A 112 9.81 -16.49 17.19
C GLU A 112 9.62 -17.83 17.94
N ARG A 113 8.50 -17.99 18.67
CA ARG A 113 8.12 -19.19 19.44
C ARG A 113 7.08 -20.07 18.75
N THR A 114 7.06 -20.08 17.41
CA THR A 114 6.22 -20.92 16.51
C THR A 114 4.70 -20.79 16.65
N GLY A 115 4.20 -19.89 17.49
CA GLY A 115 2.77 -19.59 17.63
C GLY A 115 2.30 -18.47 16.71
N VAL A 116 1.06 -18.59 16.22
CA VAL A 116 0.33 -17.52 15.53
C VAL A 116 -0.05 -16.42 16.54
N ASN A 117 0.29 -15.17 16.23
CA ASN A 117 -0.19 -14.04 17.00
C ASN A 117 -1.66 -13.77 16.65
N VAL A 118 -2.57 -14.23 17.50
CA VAL A 118 -4.03 -14.13 17.28
C VAL A 118 -4.49 -12.67 17.14
N THR A 119 -3.88 -11.73 17.85
CA THR A 119 -4.22 -10.30 17.70
C THR A 119 -3.88 -9.81 16.29
N LYS A 120 -2.69 -10.15 15.79
CA LYS A 120 -2.25 -9.81 14.43
C LYS A 120 -3.07 -10.53 13.37
N LEU A 121 -3.45 -11.79 13.60
CA LEU A 121 -4.35 -12.55 12.73
C LEU A 121 -5.71 -11.84 12.60
N ASN A 122 -6.33 -11.47 13.71
CA ASN A 122 -7.62 -10.77 13.71
C ASN A 122 -7.52 -9.41 13.01
N GLN A 123 -6.45 -8.65 13.25
CA GLN A 123 -6.20 -7.38 12.56
C GLN A 123 -6.03 -7.60 11.05
N ALA A 124 -5.29 -8.62 10.62
CA ALA A 124 -5.11 -8.95 9.21
C ALA A 124 -6.44 -9.37 8.55
N ILE A 125 -7.24 -10.21 9.21
CA ILE A 125 -8.58 -10.62 8.73
C ILE A 125 -9.50 -9.40 8.58
N ASN A 126 -9.57 -8.54 9.60
CA ASN A 126 -10.42 -7.35 9.57
C ASN A 126 -9.97 -6.38 8.46
N THR A 127 -8.66 -6.19 8.30
CA THR A 127 -8.12 -5.32 7.24
C THR A 127 -8.41 -5.90 5.86
N TYR A 128 -8.21 -7.20 5.66
CA TYR A 128 -8.53 -7.89 4.41
C TYR A 128 -10.01 -7.75 4.04
N ASN A 129 -10.91 -7.99 4.99
CA ASN A 129 -12.35 -7.83 4.76
C ASN A 129 -12.69 -6.37 4.46
N THR A 130 -12.09 -5.41 5.16
CA THR A 130 -12.32 -3.98 4.89
C THR A 130 -11.88 -3.58 3.48
N ILE A 131 -10.79 -4.17 2.95
CA ILE A 131 -10.39 -3.98 1.54
C ILE A 131 -11.47 -4.50 0.60
N VAL A 132 -11.99 -5.70 0.86
CA VAL A 132 -13.07 -6.30 0.05
C VAL A 132 -14.34 -5.47 0.10
N ASP A 133 -14.74 -4.99 1.28
CA ASP A 133 -15.99 -4.26 1.52
C ASP A 133 -15.97 -2.85 0.93
N LYS A 134 -14.80 -2.18 0.91
CA LYS A 134 -14.64 -0.81 0.37
C LYS A 134 -14.30 -0.77 -1.12
N ALA A 135 -13.88 -1.88 -1.71
CA ALA A 135 -13.54 -1.91 -3.13
C ALA A 135 -14.78 -1.69 -4.00
N ASP A 136 -14.68 -0.81 -5.00
CA ASP A 136 -15.69 -0.71 -6.05
C ASP A 136 -15.76 -2.02 -6.87
N THR A 137 -16.81 -2.18 -7.68
CA THR A 137 -17.05 -3.42 -8.43
C THR A 137 -15.88 -3.81 -9.35
N ASN A 138 -15.23 -2.84 -10.00
CA ASN A 138 -14.12 -3.10 -10.91
C ASN A 138 -12.86 -3.49 -10.13
N SER A 139 -12.56 -2.75 -9.06
CA SER A 139 -11.42 -3.04 -8.18
C SER A 139 -11.58 -4.39 -7.48
N LEU A 140 -12.78 -4.73 -7.00
CA LEU A 140 -13.06 -6.03 -6.41
C LEU A 140 -12.87 -7.18 -7.41
N LYS A 141 -13.31 -7.00 -8.66
CA LYS A 141 -13.09 -7.98 -9.73
C LYS A 141 -11.60 -8.16 -10.03
N ALA A 142 -10.84 -7.07 -10.11
CA ALA A 142 -9.40 -7.12 -10.32
C ALA A 142 -8.66 -7.78 -9.15
N LEU A 143 -9.04 -7.47 -7.91
CA LEU A 143 -8.48 -8.07 -6.70
C LEU A 143 -8.71 -9.58 -6.64
N LYS A 144 -9.92 -10.05 -7.00
CA LYS A 144 -10.23 -11.48 -7.09
C LYS A 144 -9.42 -12.22 -8.16
N ASN A 145 -8.90 -11.50 -9.15
CA ASN A 145 -8.01 -12.03 -10.19
C ASN A 145 -6.52 -11.81 -9.87
N THR A 146 -6.19 -11.24 -8.71
CA THR A 146 -4.82 -10.99 -8.27
C THR A 146 -4.35 -12.16 -7.41
N PRO A 147 -3.39 -12.99 -7.87
CA PRO A 147 -2.97 -14.21 -7.16
C PRO A 147 -2.46 -13.95 -5.75
N GLU A 148 -1.75 -12.84 -5.53
CA GLU A 148 -1.23 -12.49 -4.20
C GLU A 148 -2.38 -12.19 -3.22
N PHE A 149 -3.42 -11.48 -3.68
CA PHE A 149 -4.56 -11.14 -2.86
C PHE A 149 -5.40 -12.36 -2.50
N THR A 150 -5.61 -13.28 -3.45
CA THR A 150 -6.35 -14.52 -3.19
C THR A 150 -5.56 -15.48 -2.31
N ALA A 151 -4.24 -15.55 -2.47
CA ALA A 151 -3.37 -16.33 -1.60
C ALA A 151 -3.41 -15.84 -0.14
N ILE A 152 -3.40 -14.51 0.09
CA ILE A 152 -3.57 -13.94 1.43
C ILE A 152 -4.94 -14.32 2.01
N GLY A 153 -6.02 -14.19 1.24
CA GLY A 153 -7.36 -14.57 1.69
C GLY A 153 -7.46 -16.05 2.07
N GLY A 154 -6.84 -16.93 1.29
CA GLY A 154 -6.75 -18.36 1.59
C GLY A 154 -5.95 -18.64 2.86
N LEU A 155 -4.78 -18.01 3.03
CA LEU A 155 -3.96 -18.13 4.23
C LEU A 155 -4.74 -17.71 5.49
N LEU A 156 -5.38 -16.55 5.45
CA LEU A 156 -6.13 -16.02 6.60
C LEU A 156 -7.31 -16.92 6.99
N ARG A 157 -7.98 -17.54 6.00
CA ARG A 157 -9.05 -18.52 6.26
C ARG A 157 -8.50 -19.78 6.91
N ASN A 158 -7.45 -20.35 6.34
CA ASN A 158 -6.82 -21.57 6.84
C ASN A 158 -6.25 -21.42 8.27
N LEU A 159 -5.81 -20.22 8.63
CA LEU A 159 -5.33 -19.92 9.99
C LEU A 159 -6.47 -19.67 10.99
N ARG A 160 -7.67 -19.30 10.51
CA ARG A 160 -8.85 -19.09 11.36
C ARG A 160 -9.58 -20.40 11.67
N GLU A 161 -9.74 -21.28 10.68
CA GLU A 161 -10.49 -22.55 10.83
C GLU A 161 -10.09 -23.40 12.06
N PRO A 162 -8.80 -23.51 12.43
CA PRO A 162 -8.40 -24.26 13.62
C PRO A 162 -8.75 -23.59 14.96
N LEU A 163 -9.19 -22.33 14.94
CA LEU A 163 -9.45 -21.50 16.13
C LEU A 163 -10.96 -21.34 16.45
N GLY A 164 -11.86 -21.82 15.58
CA GLY A 164 -13.32 -21.74 15.70
C GLY A 164 -13.98 -20.89 14.61
#